data_AF-A0A3N5IP53-F1
#
_entry.id   AF-A0A3N5IP53-F1
#
_cell.length_a   1.000
_cell.length_b   1.000
_cell.length_c   1.000
_cell.angle_alpha   90.00
_cell.angle_beta   90.00
_cell.angle_gamma   90.00
#
_symmetry.space_group_name_H-M   'P 1'
#
loop_
_entity.id
_entity.type
_entity.pdbx_description
1 polymer ?
#
loop_
_entity_poly.entity_id
_entity_poly.type
_entity_poly.pdbx_seq_one_letter_code
_entity_poly.pdbx_strand_id
1 'polypeptide(L)'
;MQTRKCLYLLPLCGVFWVILGASSGAESLQWKNKSYDLYPAVYDHLPELPSPLATGDGKEFVIALTNKNQYAIYPVHWQKDEQQKQQTVSDTADFPTLARTGNHSKAELRYIKTITGRPLDEITRLARPGQLSTSGFLGANEDIMSILKADNYIVRKLGISHFELAKPLFHVLNMMDIDLDLNHWNMAHHAWEHVVGLYSHGNRVRVEAHDTKGGQQSIFNDGIEGAFWIIIERKLDQREERYLRKKYSSLTQEQFITLQKKLSSVMTSEMEPQYIMRYGFYEGHTDWRTDPIALTFIFGLKSV
;
A
#
# COMPACT_ATOMS: atom_id res chain seq x y z
N MET A 1 8.88 46.11 11.85
CA MET A 1 9.64 44.86 12.06
C MET A 1 9.27 44.30 13.43
N GLN A 2 8.29 43.40 13.47
CA GLN A 2 7.89 42.66 14.68
C GLN A 2 7.88 41.18 14.31
N THR A 3 8.84 40.45 14.87
CA THR A 3 9.02 39.02 14.73
C THR A 3 7.90 38.29 15.49
N ARG A 4 6.92 37.76 14.75
CA ARG A 4 5.95 36.80 15.29
C ARG A 4 6.66 35.46 15.49
N LYS A 5 6.84 35.09 16.76
CA LYS A 5 7.15 33.71 17.17
C LYS A 5 5.91 32.86 16.89
N CYS A 6 5.94 32.03 15.84
CA CYS A 6 5.03 30.90 15.70
C CYS A 6 5.47 29.81 16.67
N LEU A 7 4.81 29.74 17.82
CA LEU A 7 4.77 28.52 18.63
C LEU A 7 3.79 27.57 17.91
N TYR A 8 4.31 26.57 17.21
CA TYR A 8 3.50 25.43 16.81
C TYR A 8 3.27 24.57 18.05
N LEU A 9 2.14 24.82 18.71
CA LEU A 9 1.46 23.80 19.51
C LEU A 9 1.00 22.73 18.50
N LEU A 10 1.70 21.60 18.49
CA LEU A 10 1.15 20.36 17.95
C LEU A 10 -0.22 20.17 18.62
N PRO A 11 -1.34 20.13 17.88
CA PRO A 11 -2.56 19.64 18.48
C PRO A 11 -2.29 18.18 18.81
N LEU A 12 -2.22 17.90 20.11
CA LEU A 12 -2.59 16.58 20.64
C LEU A 12 -4.03 16.33 20.17
N CYS A 13 -4.19 15.85 18.93
CA CYS A 13 -5.40 15.19 18.49
C CYS A 13 -5.46 13.89 19.29
N GLY A 14 -5.91 13.99 20.53
CA GLY A 14 -6.36 12.88 21.34
C GLY A 14 -7.61 12.32 20.69
N VAL A 15 -7.43 11.45 19.69
CA VAL A 15 -8.44 10.47 19.34
C VAL A 15 -8.49 9.52 20.54
N PHE A 16 -9.38 9.82 21.48
CA PHE A 16 -9.74 8.92 22.56
C PHE A 16 -10.42 7.70 21.93
N TRP A 17 -9.65 6.66 21.62
CA TRP A 17 -10.21 5.35 21.36
C TRP A 17 -10.72 4.79 22.69
N VAL A 18 -12.03 4.61 22.78
CA VAL A 18 -12.67 3.87 23.87
C VAL A 18 -12.26 2.41 23.71
N ILE A 19 -11.32 1.94 24.54
CA ILE A 19 -10.92 0.53 24.60
C ILE A 19 -12.05 -0.23 25.30
N LEU A 20 -13.01 -0.73 24.53
CA LEU A 20 -13.92 -1.79 24.99
C LEU A 20 -13.12 -3.09 25.00
N GLY A 21 -12.77 -3.57 26.19
CA GLY A 21 -12.10 -4.86 26.38
C GLY A 21 -12.97 -6.01 25.92
N ALA A 22 -12.73 -6.51 24.70
CA ALA A 22 -13.26 -7.77 24.22
C ALA A 22 -12.50 -8.94 24.86
N SER A 23 -13.22 -9.98 25.29
CA SER A 23 -12.63 -11.17 25.90
C SER A 23 -11.71 -11.90 24.91
N SER A 24 -10.43 -12.01 25.26
CA SER A 24 -9.33 -12.56 24.44
C SER A 24 -9.36 -14.09 24.37
N GLY A 25 -10.39 -14.66 23.74
CA GLY A 25 -10.25 -16.00 23.18
C GLY A 25 -9.22 -15.95 22.06
N ALA A 26 -8.13 -16.70 22.17
CA ALA A 26 -7.16 -16.79 21.07
C ALA A 26 -7.87 -17.34 19.83
N GLU A 27 -7.97 -16.52 18.79
CA GLU A 27 -8.55 -16.96 17.52
C GLU A 27 -7.59 -17.96 16.86
N SER A 28 -8.16 -18.98 16.19
CA SER A 28 -7.39 -20.00 15.48
C SER A 28 -7.95 -20.27 14.08
N LEU A 29 -7.04 -20.62 13.17
CA LEU A 29 -7.29 -21.02 11.79
C LEU A 29 -7.13 -22.54 11.67
N GLN A 30 -8.13 -23.20 11.09
CA GLN A 30 -8.05 -24.61 10.73
C GLN A 30 -7.61 -24.77 9.26
N TRP A 31 -6.53 -25.53 9.02
CA TRP A 31 -6.03 -25.82 7.68
C TRP A 31 -5.40 -27.20 7.59
N LYS A 32 -5.86 -28.03 6.64
CA LYS A 32 -5.35 -29.41 6.40
C LYS A 32 -5.18 -30.24 7.68
N ASN A 33 -6.19 -30.23 8.55
CA ASN A 33 -6.20 -30.94 9.86
C ASN A 33 -5.18 -30.43 10.89
N LYS A 34 -4.61 -29.23 10.71
CA LYS A 34 -3.80 -28.53 11.70
C LYS A 34 -4.53 -27.27 12.16
N SER A 35 -4.40 -26.97 13.45
CA SER A 35 -4.87 -25.71 14.05
C SER A 35 -3.69 -24.77 14.18
N TYR A 36 -3.89 -23.53 13.74
CA TYR A 36 -2.91 -22.46 13.85
C TYR A 36 -3.51 -21.31 14.66
N ASP A 37 -2.93 -20.99 15.81
CA ASP A 37 -3.24 -19.77 16.54
C ASP A 37 -2.86 -18.55 15.70
N LEU A 38 -3.74 -17.56 15.68
CA LEU A 38 -3.53 -16.29 15.00
C LEU A 38 -2.66 -15.36 15.85
N TYR A 39 -2.08 -14.35 15.22
CA TYR A 39 -1.33 -13.30 15.89
C TYR A 39 -2.18 -12.69 17.04
N PRO A 40 -1.64 -12.51 18.26
CA PRO A 40 -0.22 -12.34 18.63
C PRO A 40 0.62 -13.62 18.78
N ALA A 41 0.07 -14.82 18.52
CA ALA A 41 0.86 -16.05 18.54
C ALA A 41 1.98 -16.04 17.46
N VAL A 42 3.11 -16.65 17.79
CA VAL A 42 4.30 -16.77 16.92
C VAL A 42 4.82 -18.19 16.85
N TYR A 43 5.54 -18.51 15.77
CA TYR A 43 6.08 -19.84 15.47
C TYR A 43 7.57 -19.74 15.14
N ASP A 44 8.36 -20.72 15.59
CA ASP A 44 9.81 -20.77 15.28
C ASP A 44 10.10 -21.29 13.87
N HIS A 45 9.10 -21.86 13.20
CA HIS A 45 9.19 -22.39 11.84
C HIS A 45 8.09 -21.82 10.96
N LEU A 46 8.39 -21.67 9.67
CA LEU A 46 7.43 -21.18 8.69
C LEU A 46 6.20 -22.12 8.68
N PRO A 47 4.98 -21.62 8.97
CA PRO A 47 3.78 -22.43 8.89
C PRO A 47 3.59 -23.03 7.49
N GLU A 48 3.12 -24.27 7.40
CA GLU A 48 2.79 -24.96 6.14
C GLU A 48 1.48 -24.43 5.50
N LEU A 49 1.39 -23.11 5.39
CA LEU A 49 0.27 -22.35 4.85
C LEU A 49 0.72 -21.60 3.58
N PRO A 50 -0.12 -21.49 2.54
CA PRO A 50 0.13 -20.50 1.50
C PRO A 50 0.00 -19.09 2.10
N SER A 51 0.67 -18.11 1.50
CA SER A 51 0.54 -16.71 1.89
C SER A 51 0.53 -15.83 0.64
N PRO A 52 -0.52 -15.01 0.41
CA PRO A 52 -1.75 -14.96 1.21
C PRO A 52 -2.56 -16.27 1.11
N LEU A 53 -3.38 -16.53 2.13
CA LEU A 53 -4.38 -17.61 2.15
C LEU A 53 -5.78 -16.99 2.20
N ALA A 54 -6.55 -17.18 1.13
CA ALA A 54 -7.99 -16.92 1.14
C ALA A 54 -8.75 -18.22 1.45
N THR A 55 -9.74 -18.12 2.34
CA THR A 55 -10.59 -19.24 2.77
C THR A 55 -11.98 -19.16 2.13
N GLY A 56 -12.72 -20.26 2.15
CA GLY A 56 -14.02 -20.35 1.49
C GLY A 56 -15.12 -19.46 2.08
N ASP A 57 -14.96 -18.98 3.31
CA ASP A 57 -15.84 -18.01 3.98
C ASP A 57 -15.43 -16.55 3.73
N GLY A 58 -14.44 -16.32 2.86
CA GLY A 58 -13.97 -14.98 2.50
C GLY A 58 -12.95 -14.38 3.46
N LYS A 59 -12.53 -15.08 4.51
CA LYS A 59 -11.42 -14.61 5.36
C LYS A 59 -10.08 -14.77 4.63
N GLU A 60 -9.16 -13.89 4.94
CA GLU A 60 -7.82 -13.88 4.38
C GLU A 60 -6.76 -13.77 5.46
N PHE A 61 -5.63 -14.42 5.23
CA PHE A 61 -4.52 -14.51 6.17
C PHE A 61 -3.19 -14.30 5.46
N VAL A 62 -2.24 -13.66 6.14
CA VAL A 62 -0.87 -13.51 5.66
C VAL A 62 0.13 -13.98 6.71
N ILE A 63 1.24 -14.56 6.26
CA ILE A 63 2.35 -14.94 7.12
C ILE A 63 3.34 -13.78 7.17
N ALA A 64 3.58 -13.27 8.37
CA ALA A 64 4.58 -12.25 8.66
C ALA A 64 5.85 -12.86 9.26
N LEU A 65 6.96 -12.13 9.15
CA LEU A 65 8.23 -12.43 9.80
C LEU A 65 8.55 -11.30 10.80
N THR A 66 8.76 -11.67 12.06
CA THR A 66 9.10 -10.72 13.13
C THR A 66 10.60 -10.40 13.17
N ASN A 67 10.97 -9.33 13.86
CA ASN A 67 12.37 -8.97 14.10
C ASN A 67 13.16 -9.98 14.94
N LYS A 68 12.47 -10.95 15.56
CA LYS A 68 13.07 -12.10 16.27
C LYS A 68 13.25 -13.32 15.38
N ASN A 69 13.05 -13.20 14.07
CA ASN A 69 13.04 -14.30 13.10
C ASN A 69 11.98 -15.38 13.40
N GLN A 70 10.85 -14.99 13.99
CA GLN A 70 9.69 -15.86 14.20
C GLN A 70 8.59 -15.53 13.19
N TYR A 71 7.68 -16.46 12.97
CA TYR A 71 6.58 -16.33 12.02
C TYR A 71 5.27 -16.05 12.75
N ALA A 72 4.42 -15.21 12.20
CA ALA A 72 3.09 -14.92 12.72
C ALA A 72 2.06 -15.04 11.61
N ILE A 73 0.82 -15.39 11.95
CA ILE A 73 -0.30 -15.48 11.00
C ILE A 73 -1.27 -14.34 11.32
N TYR A 74 -1.27 -13.31 10.48
CA TYR A 74 -2.14 -12.15 10.65
C TYR A 74 -3.46 -12.39 9.91
N PRO A 75 -4.62 -12.20 10.56
CA PRO A 75 -5.89 -12.05 9.85
C PRO A 75 -5.90 -10.72 9.09
N VAL A 76 -6.41 -10.74 7.87
CA VAL A 76 -6.62 -9.56 7.04
C VAL A 76 -8.09 -9.17 7.10
N HIS A 77 -8.35 -7.94 7.53
CA HIS A 77 -9.70 -7.37 7.61
C HIS A 77 -9.86 -6.30 6.53
N TRP A 78 -10.73 -6.57 5.56
CA TRP A 78 -11.02 -5.63 4.48
C TRP A 78 -11.88 -4.44 4.92
N GLN A 79 -12.54 -4.52 6.08
CA GLN A 79 -13.48 -3.51 6.58
C GLN A 79 -13.49 -3.52 8.12
N LYS A 80 -12.71 -2.68 8.82
CA LYS A 80 -12.81 -2.58 10.29
C LYS A 80 -14.03 -1.74 10.73
N ASP A 81 -14.34 -0.64 10.02
CA ASP A 81 -15.46 0.24 10.36
C ASP A 81 -16.14 0.88 9.12
N GLU A 82 -17.31 1.52 9.31
CA GLU A 82 -18.09 2.16 8.24
C GLU A 82 -17.34 3.27 7.49
N GLN A 83 -16.38 3.95 8.15
CA GLN A 83 -15.60 5.01 7.52
C GLN A 83 -14.52 4.41 6.62
N GLN A 84 -13.86 3.34 7.05
CA GLN A 84 -12.91 2.55 6.27
C GLN A 84 -13.58 1.76 5.14
N LYS A 85 -14.87 1.39 5.27
CA LYS A 85 -15.63 0.76 4.18
C LYS A 85 -15.61 1.58 2.90
N GLN A 86 -15.70 2.91 3.02
CA GLN A 86 -15.65 3.79 1.84
C GLN A 86 -14.24 3.91 1.25
N GLN A 87 -13.21 3.60 2.04
CA GLN A 87 -11.82 3.69 1.63
C GLN A 87 -11.29 2.42 0.94
N THR A 88 -12.01 1.30 1.08
CA THR A 88 -11.65 -0.02 0.54
C THR A 88 -12.49 -0.46 -0.67
N VAL A 89 -13.31 0.44 -1.20
CA VAL A 89 -14.16 0.21 -2.38
C VAL A 89 -13.95 1.30 -3.41
N SER A 90 -14.09 0.97 -4.69
CA SER A 90 -14.05 1.99 -5.75
C SER A 90 -15.16 3.01 -5.61
N ASP A 91 -14.86 4.26 -6.03
CA ASP A 91 -15.90 5.27 -6.17
C ASP A 91 -16.80 4.91 -7.37
N THR A 92 -17.93 4.27 -7.08
CA THR A 92 -18.89 3.83 -8.11
C THR A 92 -19.56 5.01 -8.84
N ALA A 93 -19.60 6.20 -8.23
CA ALA A 93 -20.22 7.37 -8.84
C ALA A 93 -19.30 7.96 -9.91
N ASP A 94 -18.01 8.05 -9.63
CA ASP A 94 -17.03 8.57 -10.58
C ASP A 94 -16.55 7.51 -11.59
N PHE A 95 -16.37 6.25 -11.13
CA PHE A 95 -15.71 5.19 -11.89
C PHE A 95 -16.50 3.86 -11.88
N PRO A 96 -17.70 3.82 -12.47
CA PRO A 96 -18.54 2.61 -12.45
C PRO A 96 -17.89 1.39 -13.15
N THR A 97 -17.11 1.58 -14.22
CA THR A 97 -16.40 0.44 -14.84
C THR A 97 -15.22 -0.04 -13.99
N LEU A 98 -14.48 0.88 -13.32
CA LEU A 98 -13.44 0.50 -12.36
C LEU A 98 -14.06 -0.35 -11.26
N ALA A 99 -15.12 0.13 -10.60
CA ALA A 99 -15.79 -0.57 -9.51
C ALA A 99 -16.23 -1.99 -9.90
N ARG A 100 -16.75 -2.17 -11.12
CA ARG A 100 -17.26 -3.46 -11.59
C ARG A 100 -16.16 -4.41 -12.05
N THR A 101 -15.07 -3.90 -12.64
CA THR A 101 -14.10 -4.73 -13.40
C THR A 101 -12.68 -4.65 -12.87
N GLY A 102 -12.42 -3.79 -11.90
CA GLY A 102 -11.10 -3.41 -11.40
C GLY A 102 -10.20 -2.75 -12.45
N ASN A 103 -10.76 -2.27 -13.56
CA ASN A 103 -10.05 -1.54 -14.62
C ASN A 103 -10.88 -0.35 -15.12
N HIS A 104 -10.24 0.75 -15.49
CA HIS A 104 -10.95 1.89 -16.07
C HIS A 104 -11.41 1.63 -17.51
N SER A 105 -12.57 2.20 -17.86
CA SER A 105 -13.00 2.36 -19.24
C SER A 105 -12.29 3.56 -19.89
N LYS A 106 -11.74 3.36 -21.09
CA LYS A 106 -11.15 4.45 -21.88
C LYS A 106 -12.16 5.55 -22.22
N ALA A 107 -13.44 5.18 -22.38
CA ALA A 107 -14.49 6.15 -22.67
C ALA A 107 -14.81 6.99 -21.43
N GLU A 108 -14.93 6.37 -20.25
CA GLU A 108 -15.19 7.08 -18.98
C GLU A 108 -14.07 8.09 -18.68
N LEU A 109 -12.81 7.66 -18.74
CA LEU A 109 -11.64 8.54 -18.55
C LEU A 109 -11.52 9.67 -19.59
N ARG A 110 -12.27 9.63 -20.69
CA ARG A 110 -12.30 10.73 -21.67
C ARG A 110 -13.24 11.84 -21.24
N TYR A 111 -14.32 11.52 -20.52
CA TYR A 111 -15.43 12.44 -20.25
C TYR A 111 -15.53 12.87 -18.80
N ILE A 112 -14.84 12.21 -17.87
CA ILE A 112 -14.79 12.62 -16.48
C ILE A 112 -14.20 14.04 -16.34
N LYS A 113 -14.84 14.87 -15.51
CA LYS A 113 -14.43 16.27 -15.25
C LYS A 113 -14.17 16.55 -13.77
N THR A 114 -14.66 15.68 -12.90
CA THR A 114 -14.53 15.77 -11.46
C THR A 114 -14.24 14.38 -10.92
N ILE A 115 -13.52 14.30 -9.81
CA ILE A 115 -13.42 13.11 -8.96
C ILE A 115 -13.84 13.59 -7.58
N THR A 116 -14.78 12.89 -6.94
CA THR A 116 -15.40 13.19 -5.64
C THR A 116 -15.93 14.63 -5.54
N GLY A 117 -16.44 15.11 -6.67
CA GLY A 117 -16.90 16.49 -6.83
C GLY A 117 -15.80 17.55 -6.99
N ARG A 118 -14.52 17.19 -6.87
CA ARG A 118 -13.40 18.10 -7.11
C ARG A 118 -13.03 18.16 -8.61
N PRO A 119 -12.93 19.35 -9.22
CA PRO A 119 -12.48 19.50 -10.62
C PRO A 119 -11.07 18.93 -10.87
N LEU A 120 -10.85 18.33 -12.06
CA LEU A 120 -9.56 17.72 -12.41
C LEU A 120 -8.37 18.70 -12.43
N ASP A 121 -8.60 19.94 -12.83
CA ASP A 121 -7.59 21.00 -12.83
C ASP A 121 -7.20 21.39 -11.41
N GLU A 122 -8.15 21.40 -10.49
CA GLU A 122 -7.90 21.60 -9.06
C GLU A 122 -7.13 20.43 -8.46
N ILE A 123 -7.53 19.17 -8.73
CA ILE A 123 -6.79 17.97 -8.29
C ILE A 123 -5.34 18.03 -8.80
N THR A 124 -5.17 18.29 -10.10
CA THR A 124 -3.84 18.40 -10.72
C THR A 124 -3.01 19.49 -10.07
N ARG A 125 -3.61 20.66 -9.79
CA ARG A 125 -2.91 21.74 -9.10
C ARG A 125 -2.48 21.30 -7.70
N LEU A 126 -3.37 20.73 -6.89
CA LEU A 126 -3.08 20.31 -5.51
C LEU A 126 -2.08 19.16 -5.42
N ALA A 127 -2.01 18.33 -6.46
CA ALA A 127 -1.09 17.20 -6.55
C ALA A 127 0.36 17.60 -6.88
N ARG A 128 0.62 18.83 -7.31
CA ARG A 128 1.98 19.28 -7.66
C ARG A 128 2.87 19.47 -6.42
N PRO A 129 4.21 19.45 -6.60
CA PRO A 129 5.14 19.70 -5.50
C PRO A 129 4.91 21.05 -4.84
N GLY A 130 5.03 21.10 -3.51
CA GLY A 130 4.84 22.29 -2.68
C GLY A 130 3.38 22.72 -2.47
N GLN A 131 2.42 21.88 -2.85
CA GLN A 131 0.98 22.12 -2.62
C GLN A 131 0.52 21.33 -1.38
N LEU A 132 -0.23 20.23 -1.55
CA LEU A 132 -0.60 19.36 -0.42
C LEU A 132 0.54 18.41 0.02
N SER A 133 1.59 18.28 -0.79
CA SER A 133 2.78 17.49 -0.48
C SER A 133 4.04 18.25 -0.92
N THR A 134 5.11 18.19 -0.12
CA THR A 134 6.40 18.80 -0.47
C THR A 134 6.95 18.21 -1.78
N SER A 135 6.95 16.89 -1.91
CA SER A 135 7.39 16.21 -3.14
C SER A 135 6.31 16.18 -4.22
N GLY A 136 5.04 16.39 -3.85
CA GLY A 136 3.89 16.24 -4.73
C GLY A 136 3.45 14.78 -4.87
N PHE A 137 2.21 14.59 -5.32
CA PHE A 137 1.65 13.32 -5.80
C PHE A 137 1.80 13.18 -7.33
N LEU A 138 2.11 14.28 -8.02
CA LEU A 138 2.41 14.37 -9.44
C LEU A 138 3.72 15.15 -9.61
N GLY A 139 4.48 14.77 -10.63
CA GLY A 139 5.58 15.58 -11.14
C GLY A 139 5.09 16.93 -11.67
N ALA A 140 5.99 17.91 -11.73
CA ALA A 140 5.65 19.31 -12.00
C ALA A 140 4.90 19.55 -13.33
N ASN A 141 5.14 18.70 -14.33
CA ASN A 141 4.59 18.82 -15.68
C ASN A 141 3.54 17.75 -16.01
N GLU A 142 3.00 17.07 -14.98
CA GLU A 142 2.02 16.01 -15.15
C GLU A 142 0.60 16.50 -14.89
N ASP A 143 -0.37 15.76 -15.44
CA ASP A 143 -1.78 15.92 -15.14
C ASP A 143 -2.39 14.59 -14.69
N ILE A 144 -3.37 14.67 -13.79
CA ILE A 144 -3.97 13.48 -13.17
C ILE A 144 -4.54 12.51 -14.20
N MET A 145 -5.10 13.03 -15.29
CA MET A 145 -5.78 12.20 -16.28
C MET A 145 -4.82 11.41 -17.15
N SER A 146 -3.67 12.00 -17.50
CA SER A 146 -2.60 11.31 -18.21
C SER A 146 -2.04 10.15 -17.38
N ILE A 147 -1.86 10.34 -16.06
CA ILE A 147 -1.40 9.26 -15.17
C ILE A 147 -2.42 8.13 -15.08
N LEU A 148 -3.69 8.43 -14.77
CA LEU A 148 -4.75 7.41 -14.70
C LEU A 148 -4.87 6.59 -16.00
N LYS A 149 -4.73 7.23 -17.16
CA LYS A 149 -4.76 6.55 -18.46
C LYS A 149 -3.53 5.67 -18.69
N ALA A 150 -2.35 6.16 -18.34
CA ALA A 150 -1.09 5.43 -18.51
C ALA A 150 -1.05 4.19 -17.60
N ASP A 151 -1.40 4.36 -16.32
CA ASP A 151 -1.39 3.26 -15.36
C ASP A 151 -2.46 2.22 -15.69
N ASN A 152 -3.69 2.63 -16.03
CA ASN A 152 -4.72 1.68 -16.49
C ASN A 152 -4.28 0.91 -17.75
N TYR A 153 -3.51 1.52 -18.65
CA TYR A 153 -2.95 0.79 -19.79
C TYR A 153 -1.94 -0.28 -19.34
N ILE A 154 -1.04 0.05 -18.41
CA ILE A 154 -0.05 -0.89 -17.86
C ILE A 154 -0.74 -2.04 -17.13
N VAL A 155 -1.67 -1.73 -16.22
CA VAL A 155 -2.42 -2.73 -15.42
C VAL A 155 -3.15 -3.71 -16.34
N ARG A 156 -3.84 -3.21 -17.38
CA ARG A 156 -4.48 -4.07 -18.39
C ARG A 156 -3.49 -4.93 -19.16
N LYS A 157 -2.27 -4.44 -19.42
CA LYS A 157 -1.21 -5.21 -20.11
C LYS A 157 -0.62 -6.31 -19.23
N LEU A 158 -0.59 -6.10 -17.92
CA LEU A 158 -0.20 -7.11 -16.94
C LEU A 158 -1.27 -8.21 -16.77
N GLY A 159 -2.50 -7.96 -17.23
CA GLY A 159 -3.60 -8.94 -17.12
C GLY A 159 -4.01 -9.17 -15.67
N ILE A 160 -4.00 -8.09 -14.90
CA ILE A 160 -4.47 -7.97 -13.51
C ILE A 160 -5.33 -6.71 -13.41
N SER A 161 -6.03 -6.56 -12.29
CA SER A 161 -6.84 -5.40 -11.94
C SER A 161 -6.12 -4.48 -10.94
N HIS A 162 -6.60 -3.25 -10.83
CA HIS A 162 -6.17 -2.32 -9.78
C HIS A 162 -6.43 -2.89 -8.38
N PHE A 163 -7.52 -3.64 -8.19
CA PHE A 163 -7.86 -4.25 -6.89
C PHE A 163 -6.86 -5.30 -6.47
N GLU A 164 -6.42 -6.14 -7.41
CA GLU A 164 -5.38 -7.13 -7.17
C GLU A 164 -4.02 -6.49 -6.83
N LEU A 165 -3.75 -5.28 -7.34
CA LEU A 165 -2.53 -4.52 -7.02
C LEU A 165 -2.60 -3.81 -5.66
N ALA A 166 -3.77 -3.26 -5.29
CA ALA A 166 -3.98 -2.63 -3.99
C ALA A 166 -3.95 -3.65 -2.84
N LYS A 167 -4.47 -4.84 -3.12
CA LYS A 167 -4.68 -5.91 -2.13
C LYS A 167 -3.46 -6.22 -1.25
N PRO A 168 -2.27 -6.52 -1.79
CA PRO A 168 -1.11 -6.80 -0.96
C PRO A 168 -0.65 -5.61 -0.10
N LEU A 169 -0.94 -4.37 -0.51
CA LEU A 169 -0.62 -3.21 0.32
C LEU A 169 -1.58 -3.08 1.51
N PHE A 170 -2.87 -3.41 1.33
CA PHE A 170 -3.79 -3.53 2.46
C PHE A 170 -3.39 -4.63 3.45
N HIS A 171 -2.70 -5.68 3.01
CA HIS A 171 -2.14 -6.66 3.95
C HIS A 171 -1.10 -6.00 4.86
N VAL A 172 -0.24 -5.13 4.32
CA VAL A 172 0.74 -4.38 5.11
C VAL A 172 0.05 -3.46 6.11
N LEU A 173 -0.94 -2.68 5.67
CA LEU A 173 -1.69 -1.78 6.56
C LEU A 173 -2.42 -2.54 7.67
N ASN A 174 -3.07 -3.67 7.35
CA ASN A 174 -3.74 -4.49 8.35
C ASN A 174 -2.78 -4.99 9.44
N MET A 175 -1.58 -5.42 9.06
CA MET A 175 -0.56 -5.84 10.03
C MET A 175 -0.08 -4.66 10.88
N MET A 176 0.14 -3.49 10.28
CA MET A 176 0.51 -2.27 10.99
C MET A 176 -0.57 -1.86 12.00
N ASP A 177 -1.84 -1.86 11.60
CA ASP A 177 -2.96 -1.50 12.47
C ASP A 177 -3.05 -2.44 13.68
N ILE A 178 -2.93 -3.76 13.46
CA ILE A 178 -2.97 -4.74 14.56
C ILE A 178 -1.79 -4.50 15.52
N ASP A 179 -0.59 -4.20 15.01
CA ASP A 179 0.57 -3.90 15.85
C ASP A 179 0.44 -2.56 16.59
N LEU A 180 -0.20 -1.56 15.99
CA LEU A 180 -0.55 -0.30 16.65
C LEU A 180 -1.52 -0.55 17.83
N ASP A 181 -2.56 -1.36 17.61
CA ASP A 181 -3.53 -1.75 18.64
C ASP A 181 -2.86 -2.49 19.83
N LEU A 182 -1.74 -3.20 19.56
CA LEU A 182 -0.94 -3.90 20.57
C LEU A 182 0.21 -3.06 21.16
N ASN A 183 0.34 -1.78 20.80
CA ASN A 183 1.44 -0.90 21.21
C ASN A 183 2.84 -1.42 20.82
N HIS A 184 2.96 -2.06 19.66
CA HIS A 184 4.23 -2.52 19.09
C HIS A 184 4.95 -1.48 18.22
N TRP A 185 4.40 -0.26 18.12
CA TRP A 185 5.06 0.86 17.48
C TRP A 185 6.17 1.44 18.35
N ASN A 186 7.39 1.58 17.82
CA ASN A 186 8.49 2.17 18.56
C ASN A 186 8.41 3.71 18.48
N MET A 187 7.79 4.32 19.50
CA MET A 187 7.64 5.78 19.60
C MET A 187 8.98 6.54 19.68
N ALA A 188 10.07 5.90 20.15
CA ALA A 188 11.37 6.56 20.23
C ALA A 188 12.06 6.64 18.87
N HIS A 189 11.86 5.64 18.03
CA HIS A 189 12.43 5.56 16.68
C HIS A 189 11.45 6.00 15.60
N HIS A 190 10.19 6.27 15.95
CA HIS A 190 9.14 6.62 15.00
C HIS A 190 9.00 5.55 13.89
N ALA A 191 9.04 4.28 14.29
CA ALA A 191 9.18 3.15 13.35
C ALA A 191 8.43 1.89 13.79
N TRP A 192 7.95 1.14 12.79
CA TRP A 192 7.43 -0.21 12.95
C TRP A 192 8.58 -1.21 12.90
N GLU A 193 8.97 -1.71 14.08
CA GLU A 193 10.14 -2.59 14.20
C GLU A 193 9.77 -4.05 14.47
N HIS A 194 8.53 -4.34 14.85
CA HIS A 194 8.14 -5.69 15.29
C HIS A 194 8.07 -6.68 14.12
N VAL A 195 7.46 -6.29 13.01
CA VAL A 195 7.41 -7.05 11.75
C VAL A 195 8.42 -6.48 10.77
N VAL A 196 9.21 -7.35 10.16
CA VAL A 196 10.28 -6.97 9.21
C VAL A 196 10.01 -7.49 7.79
N GLY A 197 8.94 -8.23 7.60
CA GLY A 197 8.57 -8.79 6.31
C GLY A 197 7.30 -9.63 6.34
N LEU A 198 6.83 -9.99 5.15
CA LEU A 198 5.74 -10.94 4.94
C LEU A 198 6.05 -11.90 3.78
N TYR A 199 5.26 -12.95 3.69
CA TYR A 199 5.26 -13.86 2.54
C TYR A 199 4.13 -13.52 1.58
N SER A 200 4.44 -13.42 0.29
CA SER A 200 3.46 -13.22 -0.78
C SER A 200 3.79 -14.09 -2.00
N HIS A 201 2.88 -15.01 -2.33
CA HIS A 201 3.03 -15.97 -3.43
C HIS A 201 4.38 -16.71 -3.40
N GLY A 202 4.82 -17.11 -2.19
CA GLY A 202 6.10 -17.79 -1.97
C GLY A 202 7.32 -16.88 -1.89
N ASN A 203 7.16 -15.58 -2.14
CA ASN A 203 8.25 -14.59 -2.02
C ASN A 203 8.30 -13.99 -0.61
N ARG A 204 9.52 -13.80 -0.09
CA ARG A 204 9.75 -12.99 1.10
C ARG A 204 9.86 -11.51 0.70
N VAL A 205 8.92 -10.72 1.18
CA VAL A 205 8.86 -9.27 1.00
C VAL A 205 9.29 -8.60 2.30
N ARG A 206 10.28 -7.73 2.25
CA ARG A 206 10.70 -6.88 3.37
C ARG A 206 9.74 -5.69 3.45
N VAL A 207 9.36 -5.32 4.66
CA VAL A 207 8.58 -4.10 4.92
C VAL A 207 9.23 -3.32 6.04
N GLU A 208 9.19 -2.00 5.91
CA GLU A 208 9.53 -1.02 6.94
C GLU A 208 8.47 0.06 6.89
N ALA A 209 8.06 0.57 8.05
CA ALA A 209 7.15 1.69 8.13
C ALA A 209 7.62 2.68 9.18
N HIS A 210 7.36 3.95 8.91
CA HIS A 210 7.79 5.07 9.73
C HIS A 210 6.70 6.13 9.74
N ASP A 211 6.62 6.92 10.81
CA ASP A 211 5.70 8.04 10.86
C ASP A 211 6.31 9.30 10.23
N THR A 212 5.43 10.18 9.76
CA THR A 212 5.78 11.53 9.34
C THR A 212 5.59 12.47 10.52
N LYS A 213 6.33 13.58 10.55
CA LYS A 213 6.14 14.64 11.56
C LYS A 213 4.87 15.48 11.34
N GLY A 214 3.96 15.06 10.46
CA GLY A 214 2.73 15.78 10.12
C GLY A 214 1.89 15.04 9.09
N GLY A 215 0.56 15.20 9.18
CA GLY A 215 -0.39 14.55 8.28
C GLY A 215 -0.34 15.10 6.85
N GLN A 216 -0.69 14.24 5.89
CA GLN A 216 -0.83 14.54 4.48
C GLN A 216 -2.28 14.37 4.08
N GLN A 217 -2.88 15.39 3.47
CA GLN A 217 -4.27 15.34 3.04
C GLN A 217 -4.41 14.82 1.61
N SER A 218 -5.50 14.12 1.35
CA SER A 218 -5.84 13.63 0.02
C SER A 218 -6.16 14.74 -0.99
N ILE A 219 -5.70 14.52 -2.23
CA ILE A 219 -6.01 15.40 -3.37
C ILE A 219 -7.44 15.21 -3.88
N PHE A 220 -8.12 14.14 -3.44
CA PHE A 220 -9.44 13.74 -3.93
C PHE A 220 -10.57 14.05 -2.96
N ASN A 221 -10.47 15.05 -2.07
CA ASN A 221 -11.61 15.49 -1.22
C ASN A 221 -12.40 14.37 -0.50
N ASP A 222 -11.74 13.30 -0.11
CA ASP A 222 -12.38 12.05 0.33
C ASP A 222 -12.18 11.77 1.82
N GLY A 223 -11.59 12.73 2.54
CA GLY A 223 -11.27 12.65 3.95
C GLY A 223 -10.13 11.67 4.28
N ILE A 224 -9.45 11.12 3.27
CA ILE A 224 -8.27 10.29 3.50
C ILE A 224 -7.10 11.20 3.89
N GLU A 225 -6.43 10.81 4.96
CA GLU A 225 -5.20 11.44 5.43
C GLU A 225 -4.13 10.35 5.63
N GLY A 226 -2.86 10.74 5.52
CA GLY A 226 -1.72 9.86 5.72
C GLY A 226 -0.75 10.43 6.74
N ALA A 227 -0.27 9.59 7.63
CA ALA A 227 0.70 9.88 8.68
C ALA A 227 1.91 8.93 8.63
N PHE A 228 1.86 7.87 7.81
CA PHE A 228 2.96 6.92 7.67
C PHE A 228 3.49 6.85 6.24
N TRP A 229 4.78 6.54 6.14
CA TRP A 229 5.42 6.11 4.92
C TRP A 229 6.02 4.71 5.09
N ILE A 230 6.01 3.96 4.01
CA ILE A 230 6.27 2.52 4.00
C ILE A 230 7.28 2.23 2.89
N ILE A 231 8.32 1.46 3.21
CA ILE A 231 9.24 0.87 2.24
C ILE A 231 8.87 -0.60 2.08
N ILE A 232 8.74 -1.05 0.84
CA ILE A 232 8.41 -2.44 0.51
C ILE A 232 9.42 -2.93 -0.52
N GLU A 233 10.12 -4.03 -0.21
CA GLU A 233 11.21 -4.52 -1.04
C GLU A 233 11.19 -6.03 -1.20
N ARG A 234 11.65 -6.48 -2.37
CA ARG A 234 11.97 -7.90 -2.61
C ARG A 234 13.28 -8.02 -3.34
N LYS A 235 14.17 -8.88 -2.84
CA LYS A 235 15.40 -9.22 -3.60
C LYS A 235 15.06 -10.09 -4.81
N LEU A 236 15.73 -9.80 -5.92
CA LEU A 236 15.71 -10.66 -7.09
C LEU A 236 16.39 -11.99 -6.74
N ASP A 237 15.86 -13.09 -7.26
CA ASP A 237 16.59 -14.35 -7.26
C ASP A 237 17.63 -14.41 -8.40
N GLN A 238 18.48 -15.43 -8.38
CA GLN A 238 19.53 -15.60 -9.39
C GLN A 238 18.99 -15.79 -10.82
N ARG A 239 17.81 -16.40 -10.97
CA ARG A 239 17.18 -16.62 -12.28
C ARG A 239 16.64 -15.30 -12.83
N GLU A 240 15.96 -14.51 -12.01
CA GLU A 240 15.43 -13.19 -12.33
C GLU A 240 16.55 -12.23 -12.69
N GLU A 241 17.63 -12.18 -11.89
CA GLU A 241 18.78 -11.33 -12.18
C GLU A 241 19.42 -11.69 -13.54
N ARG A 242 19.65 -12.99 -13.79
CA ARG A 242 20.16 -13.46 -15.09
C ARG A 242 19.24 -13.07 -16.24
N TYR A 243 17.93 -13.20 -16.06
CA TYR A 243 16.95 -12.80 -17.07
C TYR A 243 17.03 -11.30 -17.37
N LEU A 244 17.02 -10.44 -16.36
CA LEU A 244 17.10 -9.01 -16.55
C LEU A 244 18.41 -8.59 -17.19
N ARG A 245 19.55 -9.14 -16.76
CA ARG A 245 20.86 -8.83 -17.38
C ARG A 245 20.90 -9.21 -18.86
N LYS A 246 20.29 -10.33 -19.23
CA LYS A 246 20.18 -10.75 -20.63
C LYS A 246 19.22 -9.85 -21.42
N LYS A 247 18.05 -9.53 -20.85
CA LYS A 247 17.00 -8.75 -21.52
C LYS A 247 17.41 -7.28 -21.73
N TYR A 248 18.13 -6.73 -20.76
CA TYR A 248 18.57 -5.34 -20.71
C TYR A 248 20.10 -5.23 -20.84
N SER A 249 20.71 -6.08 -21.67
CA SER A 249 22.17 -6.16 -21.84
C SER A 249 22.81 -4.90 -22.43
N SER A 250 21.99 -3.99 -22.98
CA SER A 250 22.43 -2.70 -23.51
C SER A 250 22.54 -1.60 -22.45
N LEU A 251 22.03 -1.82 -21.23
CA LEU A 251 22.13 -0.84 -20.16
C LEU A 251 23.55 -0.80 -19.59
N THR A 252 24.01 0.39 -19.21
CA THR A 252 25.21 0.51 -18.39
C THR A 252 24.98 -0.12 -17.01
N GLN A 253 26.06 -0.41 -16.28
CA GLN A 253 25.96 -0.96 -14.93
C GLN A 253 25.14 -0.06 -13.99
N GLU A 254 25.27 1.26 -14.11
CA GLU A 254 24.51 2.24 -13.32
C GLU A 254 23.01 2.24 -13.67
N GLN A 255 22.69 2.21 -14.97
CA GLN A 255 21.30 2.11 -15.44
C GLN A 255 20.66 0.79 -14.99
N PHE A 256 21.41 -0.31 -15.01
CA PHE A 256 20.94 -1.61 -14.54
C PHE A 256 20.67 -1.62 -13.03
N ILE A 257 21.54 -1.03 -12.22
CA ILE A 257 21.31 -0.85 -10.77
C ILE A 257 20.05 -0.02 -10.52
N THR A 258 19.84 1.04 -11.30
CA THR A 258 18.65 1.88 -11.20
C THR A 258 17.38 1.11 -11.56
N LEU A 259 17.40 0.36 -12.67
CA LEU A 259 16.29 -0.52 -13.07
C LEU A 259 15.97 -1.53 -11.96
N GLN A 260 17.00 -2.20 -11.44
CA GLN A 260 16.85 -3.18 -10.37
C GLN A 260 16.18 -2.55 -9.16
N LYS A 261 16.68 -1.41 -8.68
CA LYS A 261 16.11 -0.70 -7.54
C LYS A 261 14.65 -0.31 -7.77
N LYS A 262 14.32 0.27 -8.92
CA LYS A 262 12.94 0.67 -9.27
C LYS A 262 11.97 -0.51 -9.38
N LEU A 263 12.46 -1.67 -9.79
CA LEU A 263 11.65 -2.89 -9.89
C LEU A 263 11.45 -3.56 -8.52
N SER A 264 12.46 -3.48 -7.65
CA SER A 264 12.58 -4.31 -6.46
C SER A 264 12.26 -3.59 -5.15
N SER A 265 11.96 -2.29 -5.19
CA SER A 265 11.70 -1.44 -4.04
C SER A 265 10.67 -0.36 -4.41
N VAL A 266 9.66 -0.19 -3.57
CA VAL A 266 8.72 0.94 -3.64
C VAL A 266 8.68 1.63 -2.28
N MET A 267 8.60 2.96 -2.31
CA MET A 267 8.32 3.79 -1.15
C MET A 267 6.95 4.41 -1.35
N THR A 268 6.06 4.25 -0.38
CA THR A 268 4.65 4.62 -0.54
C THR A 268 4.08 5.21 0.73
N SER A 269 2.97 5.94 0.61
CA SER A 269 2.17 6.41 1.74
C SER A 269 1.15 5.34 2.14
N GLU A 270 0.69 5.37 3.38
CA GLU A 270 -0.45 4.55 3.80
C GLU A 270 -1.77 4.86 3.08
N MET A 271 -1.83 5.98 2.34
CA MET A 271 -3.00 6.38 1.55
C MET A 271 -3.06 5.71 0.17
N GLU A 272 -1.93 5.16 -0.28
CA GLU A 272 -1.82 4.63 -1.64
C GLU A 272 -2.73 3.42 -1.91
N PRO A 273 -2.91 2.46 -0.98
CA PRO A 273 -3.79 1.32 -1.23
C PRO A 273 -5.23 1.76 -1.54
N GLN A 274 -5.70 2.81 -0.86
CA GLN A 274 -6.97 3.45 -1.07
C GLN A 274 -6.98 4.19 -2.41
N TYR A 275 -5.93 4.91 -2.79
CA TYR A 275 -5.85 5.57 -4.10
C TYR A 275 -5.91 4.58 -5.26
N ILE A 276 -5.21 3.45 -5.15
CA ILE A 276 -5.24 2.40 -6.17
C ILE A 276 -6.63 1.76 -6.23
N MET A 277 -7.20 1.39 -5.08
CA MET A 277 -8.51 0.77 -4.98
C MET A 277 -9.64 1.69 -5.46
N ARG A 278 -9.60 2.97 -5.06
CA ARG A 278 -10.65 3.95 -5.32
C ARG A 278 -10.60 4.52 -6.72
N TYR A 279 -9.39 4.85 -7.17
CA TYR A 279 -9.17 5.70 -8.33
C TYR A 279 -8.25 5.07 -9.37
N GLY A 280 -7.55 3.97 -9.07
CA GLY A 280 -6.53 3.39 -9.96
C GLY A 280 -5.33 4.32 -10.16
N PHE A 281 -4.98 5.10 -9.13
CA PHE A 281 -3.90 6.07 -9.14
C PHE A 281 -2.70 5.55 -8.34
N TYR A 282 -1.49 5.69 -8.89
CA TYR A 282 -0.22 5.15 -8.33
C TYR A 282 0.85 6.24 -8.10
N GLU A 283 0.39 7.49 -7.97
CA GLU A 283 1.20 8.70 -8.10
C GLU A 283 1.92 8.87 -9.45
N GLY A 284 2.35 10.11 -9.72
CA GLY A 284 3.10 10.49 -10.91
C GLY A 284 4.58 10.09 -10.85
N HIS A 285 5.43 10.71 -11.66
CA HIS A 285 6.88 10.51 -11.60
C HIS A 285 7.51 11.24 -10.38
N THR A 286 7.19 10.76 -9.18
CA THR A 286 7.70 11.22 -7.89
C THR A 286 8.50 10.09 -7.21
N ASP A 287 9.19 10.39 -6.12
CA ASP A 287 9.87 9.37 -5.30
C ASP A 287 8.88 8.44 -4.56
N TRP A 288 7.59 8.81 -4.57
CA TRP A 288 6.47 8.14 -3.92
C TRP A 288 5.67 7.24 -4.88
N ARG A 289 6.10 7.15 -6.15
CA ARG A 289 5.42 6.34 -7.16
C ARG A 289 5.37 4.86 -6.77
N THR A 290 4.16 4.33 -6.66
CA THR A 290 3.94 2.92 -6.35
C THR A 290 3.74 2.11 -7.63
N ASP A 291 4.79 2.02 -8.46
CA ASP A 291 4.66 1.56 -9.85
C ASP A 291 3.98 0.17 -9.97
N PRO A 292 2.95 0.00 -10.84
CA PRO A 292 2.24 -1.27 -11.02
C PRO A 292 3.13 -2.47 -11.38
N ILE A 293 4.21 -2.25 -12.13
CA ILE A 293 5.16 -3.31 -12.51
C ILE A 293 5.97 -3.74 -11.29
N ALA A 294 6.43 -2.77 -10.49
CA ALA A 294 7.17 -3.04 -9.25
C ALA A 294 6.30 -3.79 -8.24
N LEU A 295 5.06 -3.37 -8.02
CA LEU A 295 4.11 -4.07 -7.15
C LEU A 295 3.88 -5.52 -7.58
N THR A 296 3.64 -5.73 -8.89
CA THR A 296 3.46 -7.07 -9.45
C THR A 296 4.68 -7.96 -9.19
N PHE A 297 5.88 -7.41 -9.38
CA PHE A 297 7.14 -8.10 -9.17
C PHE A 297 7.43 -8.41 -7.70
N ILE A 298 7.27 -7.42 -6.82
CA ILE A 298 7.59 -7.51 -5.39
C ILE A 298 6.67 -8.54 -4.72
N PHE A 299 5.37 -8.50 -4.99
CA PHE A 299 4.40 -9.41 -4.38
C PHE A 299 4.21 -10.73 -5.12
N GLY A 300 4.87 -10.92 -6.27
CA GLY A 300 4.78 -12.16 -7.05
C GLY A 300 3.40 -12.39 -7.66
N LEU A 301 2.66 -11.33 -8.02
CA LEU A 301 1.31 -11.43 -8.56
C LEU A 301 1.27 -12.01 -9.98
N LYS A 302 2.37 -11.87 -10.71
CA LYS A 302 2.62 -12.54 -12.00
C LYS A 302 4.06 -13.02 -12.05
N SER A 303 4.29 -14.15 -12.71
CA SER A 303 5.62 -14.58 -13.08
C SER A 303 6.20 -13.66 -14.16
N VAL A 304 7.45 -13.23 -13.98
CA VAL A 304 8.24 -12.54 -15.01
C VAL A 304 8.86 -13.54 -15.98
#